data_AF-A0A9X0C1X0-F1
#
_entry.id   AF-A0A9X0C1X0-F1
#
_cell.length_a   1.000
_cell.length_b   1.000
_cell.length_c   1.000
_cell.angle_alpha   90.00
_cell.angle_beta   90.00
_cell.angle_gamma   90.00
#
_symmetry.space_group_name_H-M   'P 1'
#
loop_
_entity.id
_entity.type
_entity.pdbx_description
1 polymer ?
#
loop_
_entity_poly.entity_id
_entity_poly.type
_entity_poly.pdbx_seq_one_letter_code
_entity_poly.pdbx_strand_id
1 'polypeptide(L)'
;MYKILDSFGNEAARRRRRARRERERQHNITSNTHIPSWGRVAIAKPRSGPLQNTDLRFRISQIEGAPDLIGPVASLLLAVEALWQYVGNSTRLARITSLDHAGLIDFRARFVEGDLRVVRAMREELGASLNAIRDAAAFAEGLLLMDRCIDTMKNDTIKAEVEAIATLMRPPPQTPLALQDEQLSTEF
;
A
#
# COMPACT_ATOMS: atom_id res chain seq x y z
N MET A 1 -19.58 -36.51 -14.45
CA MET A 1 -19.10 -36.52 -13.05
C MET A 1 -17.65 -36.02 -13.06
N TYR A 2 -17.45 -34.70 -13.06
CA TYR A 2 -16.10 -34.11 -13.14
C TYR A 2 -15.47 -34.11 -11.75
N LYS A 3 -14.40 -34.91 -11.60
CA LYS A 3 -13.56 -34.95 -10.40
C LYS A 3 -13.05 -33.54 -10.10
N ILE A 4 -13.45 -33.00 -8.95
CA ILE A 4 -12.90 -31.78 -8.36
C ILE A 4 -11.44 -32.10 -8.03
N LEU A 5 -10.53 -31.75 -8.94
CA LEU A 5 -9.11 -31.78 -8.70
C LEU A 5 -8.81 -30.78 -7.59
N ASP A 6 -8.52 -31.36 -6.43
CA ASP A 6 -7.85 -30.80 -5.26
C ASP A 6 -7.25 -29.39 -5.46
N SER A 7 -8.08 -28.37 -5.27
CA SER A 7 -7.69 -26.96 -5.34
C SER A 7 -6.91 -26.48 -4.10
N PHE A 8 -6.44 -27.40 -3.26
CA PHE A 8 -5.56 -27.13 -2.11
C PHE A 8 -4.07 -27.20 -2.46
N GLY A 9 -3.69 -26.69 -3.64
CA GLY A 9 -2.29 -26.67 -4.10
C GLY A 9 -1.33 -25.99 -3.13
N ASN A 10 -0.80 -26.78 -2.20
CA ASN A 10 0.34 -26.56 -1.31
C ASN A 10 0.17 -25.58 -0.13
N GLU A 11 -0.73 -25.92 0.79
CA GLU A 11 -0.87 -25.26 2.11
C GLU A 11 0.46 -25.17 2.88
N ALA A 12 1.32 -26.17 2.77
CA ALA A 12 2.64 -26.16 3.39
C ALA A 12 3.53 -25.03 2.85
N ALA A 13 3.50 -24.75 1.54
CA ALA A 13 4.21 -23.62 0.95
C ALA A 13 3.67 -22.26 1.43
N ARG A 14 2.35 -22.13 1.59
CA ARG A 14 1.73 -20.91 2.16
C ARG A 14 2.19 -20.67 3.60
N ARG A 15 2.15 -21.70 4.44
CA ARG A 15 2.62 -21.62 5.84
C ARG A 15 4.11 -21.24 5.94
N ARG A 16 4.97 -21.82 5.11
CA ARG A 16 6.41 -21.45 5.07
C ARG A 16 6.61 -19.97 4.70
N ARG A 17 5.87 -19.46 3.71
CA ARG A 17 5.92 -18.04 3.32
C ARG A 17 5.42 -17.12 4.43
N ARG A 18 4.38 -17.51 5.20
CA ARG A 18 3.91 -16.75 6.37
C ARG A 18 4.98 -16.72 7.46
N ALA A 19 5.52 -17.87 7.83
CA ALA A 19 6.54 -17.98 8.88
C ALA A 19 7.80 -17.18 8.55
N ARG A 20 8.24 -17.18 7.29
CA ARG A 20 9.37 -16.35 6.85
C ARG A 20 9.08 -14.85 6.99
N ARG A 21 7.92 -14.38 6.49
CA ARG A 21 7.51 -12.97 6.60
C ARG A 21 7.42 -12.53 8.05
N GLU A 22 6.93 -13.40 8.94
CA GLU A 22 6.86 -13.10 10.37
C GLU A 22 8.24 -12.95 11.03
N ARG A 23 9.20 -13.81 10.67
CA ARG A 23 10.59 -13.67 11.13
C ARG A 23 11.23 -12.38 10.64
N GLU A 24 11.02 -12.01 9.37
CA GLU A 24 11.50 -10.74 8.81
C GLU A 24 10.88 -9.53 9.55
N ARG A 25 9.58 -9.57 9.86
CA ARG A 25 8.91 -8.53 10.67
C ARG A 25 9.53 -8.40 12.07
N GLN A 26 9.68 -9.52 12.78
CA GLN A 26 10.27 -9.51 14.12
C GLN A 26 11.71 -9.00 14.12
N HIS A 27 12.50 -9.36 13.11
CA HIS A 27 13.86 -8.86 12.97
C HIS A 27 13.89 -7.35 12.71
N ASN A 28 13.00 -6.83 11.87
CA ASN A 28 12.90 -5.40 11.59
C ASN A 28 12.48 -4.57 12.82
N ILE A 29 11.68 -5.15 13.72
CA ILE A 29 11.25 -4.49 14.96
C ILE A 29 12.35 -4.53 16.03
N THR A 30 13.09 -5.63 16.13
CA THR A 30 14.03 -5.87 17.25
C THR A 30 15.48 -5.49 16.95
N SER A 31 15.87 -5.31 15.69
CA SER A 31 17.23 -4.91 15.35
C SER A 31 17.51 -3.46 15.79
N ASN A 32 18.57 -3.27 16.58
CA ASN A 32 19.06 -1.94 16.92
C ASN A 32 19.92 -1.43 15.76
N THR A 33 19.34 -0.60 14.88
CA THR A 33 20.07 0.04 13.78
C THR A 33 19.76 1.53 13.78
N HIS A 34 20.68 2.33 13.25
CA HIS A 34 20.51 3.78 13.11
C HIS A 34 19.37 4.18 12.15
N ILE A 35 18.88 3.24 11.34
CA ILE A 35 17.78 3.46 10.39
C ILE A 35 16.44 3.26 11.13
N PRO A 36 15.48 4.19 11.04
CA PRO A 36 14.14 4.01 11.61
C PRO A 36 13.43 2.78 11.05
N SER A 37 12.52 2.16 11.82
CA SER A 37 11.86 0.91 11.43
C SER A 37 11.09 0.99 10.11
N TRP A 38 10.45 2.14 9.81
CA TRP A 38 9.78 2.38 8.54
C TRP A 38 10.75 2.44 7.34
N GLY A 39 11.99 2.89 7.55
CA GLY A 39 13.03 2.95 6.52
C GLY A 39 13.62 1.57 6.16
N ARG A 40 13.31 0.54 6.96
CA ARG A 40 13.77 -0.84 6.74
C ARG A 40 12.75 -1.69 5.98
N VAL A 41 11.53 -1.18 5.80
CA VAL A 41 10.47 -1.91 5.10
C VAL A 41 10.62 -1.69 3.60
N ALA A 42 10.87 -2.78 2.86
CA ALA A 42 10.93 -2.72 1.41
C ALA A 42 9.52 -2.61 0.81
N ILE A 43 9.25 -1.48 0.16
CA ILE A 43 8.05 -1.31 -0.66
C ILE A 43 8.32 -1.91 -2.04
N ALA A 44 7.34 -2.67 -2.56
CA ALA A 44 7.48 -3.27 -3.88
C ALA A 44 7.54 -2.20 -4.98
N LYS A 45 8.42 -2.40 -5.97
CA LYS A 45 8.45 -1.57 -7.18
C LYS A 45 7.15 -1.76 -7.99
N PRO A 46 6.68 -0.72 -8.70
CA PRO A 46 5.51 -0.82 -9.57
C PRO A 46 5.69 -1.94 -10.61
N ARG A 47 4.61 -2.68 -10.85
CA ARG A 47 4.54 -3.74 -11.85
C ARG A 47 3.71 -3.35 -13.07
N SER A 48 3.00 -2.23 -12.99
CA SER A 48 2.08 -1.75 -14.02
C SER A 48 2.77 -1.01 -15.17
N GLY A 49 4.02 -0.57 -15.00
CA GLY A 49 4.76 0.06 -16.10
C GLY A 49 6.14 0.60 -15.72
N PRO A 50 6.82 1.26 -16.68
CA PRO A 50 8.13 1.88 -16.49
C PRO A 50 8.03 3.24 -15.80
N LEU A 51 8.83 3.43 -14.75
CA LEU A 51 8.83 4.63 -13.93
C LEU A 51 9.13 5.91 -14.74
N GLN A 52 8.34 6.96 -14.54
CA GLN A 52 8.55 8.26 -15.17
C GLN A 52 9.34 9.21 -14.25
N ASN A 53 10.01 10.19 -14.86
CA ASN A 53 10.56 11.33 -14.13
C ASN A 53 9.49 12.41 -14.04
N THR A 54 9.08 12.74 -12.83
CA THR A 54 8.03 13.73 -12.54
C THR A 54 8.62 14.87 -11.72
N ASP A 55 7.94 16.02 -11.72
CA ASP A 55 8.31 17.15 -10.86
C ASP A 55 8.31 16.75 -9.38
N LEU A 56 7.43 15.84 -8.98
CA LEU A 56 7.37 15.32 -7.62
C LEU A 56 8.62 14.52 -7.27
N ARG A 57 9.14 13.69 -8.18
CA ARG A 57 10.42 12.99 -7.98
C ARG A 57 11.61 13.93 -7.91
N PHE A 58 11.60 14.98 -8.74
CA PHE A 58 12.61 16.03 -8.65
C PHE A 58 12.55 16.71 -7.29
N ARG A 59 11.36 17.11 -6.82
CA ARG A 59 11.19 17.70 -5.48
C ARG A 59 11.69 16.78 -4.36
N ILE A 60 11.37 15.48 -4.42
CA ILE A 60 11.86 14.50 -3.43
C ILE A 60 13.39 14.42 -3.42
N SER A 61 14.07 14.59 -4.56
CA SER A 61 15.54 14.56 -4.61
C SER A 61 16.20 15.83 -4.06
N GLN A 62 15.44 16.91 -3.87
CA GLN A 62 15.92 18.17 -3.30
C GLN A 62 15.76 18.26 -1.78
N ILE A 63 15.21 17.24 -1.12
CA ILE A 63 15.08 17.26 0.35
C ILE A 63 16.48 17.27 0.99
N GLU A 64 16.76 18.30 1.77
CA GLU A 64 18.06 18.48 2.43
C GLU A 64 18.04 17.97 3.89
N GLY A 65 19.16 17.43 4.35
CA GLY A 65 19.31 16.98 5.73
C GLY A 65 20.39 15.93 5.94
N ALA A 66 20.48 15.40 7.16
CA ALA A 66 21.45 14.36 7.50
C ALA A 66 21.23 13.09 6.65
N PRO A 67 22.27 12.51 6.02
CA PRO A 67 22.13 11.37 5.12
C PRO A 67 21.42 10.15 5.74
N ASP A 68 21.68 9.87 7.02
CA ASP A 68 21.09 8.74 7.74
C ASP A 68 19.57 8.87 7.94
N LEU A 69 19.05 10.09 7.88
CA LEU A 69 17.63 10.39 7.95
C LEU A 69 17.03 10.56 6.55
N ILE A 70 17.66 11.37 5.70
CA ILE A 70 17.16 11.69 4.36
C ILE A 70 17.18 10.47 3.43
N GLY A 71 18.22 9.63 3.48
CA GLY A 71 18.29 8.43 2.66
C GLY A 71 17.05 7.55 2.79
N PRO A 72 16.67 7.15 4.02
CA PRO A 72 15.42 6.43 4.27
C PRO A 72 14.16 7.20 3.86
N VAL A 73 14.05 8.50 4.16
CA VAL A 73 12.89 9.33 3.82
C VAL A 73 12.69 9.41 2.30
N ALA A 74 13.74 9.78 1.57
CA ALA A 74 13.71 9.90 0.12
C ALA A 74 13.43 8.55 -0.54
N SER A 75 14.00 7.45 -0.01
CA SER A 75 13.72 6.10 -0.51
C SER A 75 12.24 5.73 -0.35
N LEU A 76 11.65 6.03 0.82
CA LEU A 76 10.23 5.81 1.08
C LEU A 76 9.36 6.65 0.13
N LEU A 77 9.61 7.96 0.05
CA LEU A 77 8.85 8.87 -0.80
C LEU A 77 8.94 8.49 -2.29
N LEU A 78 10.13 8.16 -2.79
CA LEU A 78 10.32 7.72 -4.18
C LEU A 78 9.59 6.40 -4.47
N ALA A 79 9.54 5.47 -3.52
CA ALA A 79 8.81 4.22 -3.71
C ALA A 79 7.29 4.44 -3.72
N VAL A 80 6.78 5.30 -2.83
CA VAL A 80 5.36 5.67 -2.78
C VAL A 80 4.96 6.44 -4.04
N GLU A 81 5.76 7.41 -4.46
CA GLU A 81 5.52 8.19 -5.67
C GLU A 81 5.51 7.30 -6.92
N ALA A 82 6.47 6.37 -7.01
CA ALA A 82 6.54 5.44 -8.12
C ALA A 82 5.25 4.62 -8.29
N LEU A 83 4.62 4.22 -7.17
CA LEU A 83 3.35 3.52 -7.20
C LEU A 83 2.19 4.47 -7.50
N TRP A 84 2.21 5.68 -6.92
CA TRP A 84 1.21 6.72 -7.14
C TRP A 84 1.04 7.08 -8.61
N GLN A 85 2.13 7.11 -9.39
CA GLN A 85 2.08 7.33 -10.85
C GLN A 85 1.11 6.39 -11.57
N TYR A 86 0.88 5.19 -11.05
CA TYR A 86 0.01 4.17 -11.66
C TYR A 86 -1.37 4.05 -11.04
N VAL A 87 -1.48 4.29 -9.72
CA VAL A 87 -2.71 3.98 -8.98
C VAL A 87 -3.36 5.21 -8.35
N GLY A 88 -2.65 6.33 -8.23
CA GLY A 88 -3.07 7.52 -7.50
C GLY A 88 -4.36 8.14 -8.01
N ASN A 89 -4.56 8.12 -9.33
CA ASN A 89 -5.72 8.73 -9.99
C ASN A 89 -6.80 7.70 -10.41
N SER A 90 -6.68 6.44 -9.99
CA SER A 90 -7.60 5.39 -10.40
C SER A 90 -8.78 5.25 -9.45
N THR A 91 -9.96 5.70 -9.88
CA THR A 91 -11.21 5.55 -9.12
C THR A 91 -11.56 4.07 -8.84
N ARG A 92 -11.19 3.17 -9.75
CA ARG A 92 -11.38 1.71 -9.59
C ARG A 92 -10.54 1.12 -8.46
N LEU A 93 -9.35 1.68 -8.25
CA LEU A 93 -8.41 1.21 -7.22
C LEU A 93 -8.54 2.00 -5.92
N ALA A 94 -9.32 3.08 -5.90
CA ALA A 94 -9.53 3.92 -4.73
C ALA A 94 -9.93 3.11 -3.48
N ARG A 95 -10.77 2.08 -3.65
CA ARG A 95 -11.17 1.17 -2.55
C ARG A 95 -10.00 0.42 -1.91
N ILE A 96 -8.91 0.15 -2.65
CA ILE A 96 -7.71 -0.51 -2.13
C ILE A 96 -6.73 0.53 -1.57
N THR A 97 -6.52 1.63 -2.29
CA THR A 97 -5.51 2.64 -1.92
C THR A 97 -5.84 3.38 -0.63
N SER A 98 -7.11 3.34 -0.20
CA SER A 98 -7.62 3.94 1.03
C SER A 98 -7.82 2.95 2.19
N LEU A 99 -7.40 1.69 2.03
CA LEU A 99 -7.48 0.71 3.11
C LEU A 99 -6.55 1.11 4.27
N ASP A 100 -7.08 0.99 5.48
CA ASP A 100 -6.29 1.07 6.70
C ASP A 100 -5.46 -0.21 6.92
N HIS A 101 -4.73 -0.26 8.04
CA HIS A 101 -3.87 -1.41 8.34
C HIS A 101 -4.65 -2.73 8.41
N ALA A 102 -5.81 -2.73 9.07
CA ALA A 102 -6.65 -3.92 9.23
C ALA A 102 -7.23 -4.37 7.88
N GLY A 103 -7.74 -3.42 7.09
CA GLY A 103 -8.26 -3.65 5.75
C GLY A 103 -7.21 -4.24 4.81
N LEU A 104 -5.95 -3.78 4.87
CA LEU A 104 -4.86 -4.35 4.07
C LEU A 104 -4.50 -5.78 4.48
N ILE A 105 -4.57 -6.12 5.77
CA ILE A 105 -4.34 -7.49 6.24
C ILE A 105 -5.42 -8.42 5.69
N ASP A 106 -6.69 -8.06 5.84
CA ASP A 106 -7.81 -8.86 5.32
C ASP A 106 -7.76 -8.97 3.78
N PHE A 107 -7.51 -7.85 3.10
CA PHE A 107 -7.34 -7.83 1.65
C PHE A 107 -6.23 -8.79 1.21
N ARG A 108 -5.06 -8.78 1.85
CA ARG A 108 -3.95 -9.69 1.52
C ARG A 108 -4.30 -11.14 1.82
N ALA A 109 -4.99 -11.43 2.92
CA ALA A 109 -5.43 -12.78 3.24
C ALA A 109 -6.32 -13.34 2.13
N ARG A 110 -7.24 -12.54 1.59
CA ARG A 110 -8.14 -12.94 0.49
C ARG A 110 -7.45 -12.96 -0.88
N PHE A 111 -6.64 -11.96 -1.19
CA PHE A 111 -6.09 -11.76 -2.52
C PHE A 111 -4.78 -12.53 -2.78
N VAL A 112 -3.94 -12.69 -1.76
CA VAL A 112 -2.64 -13.38 -1.88
C VAL A 112 -2.75 -14.84 -1.44
N GLU A 113 -3.61 -15.11 -0.45
CA GLU A 113 -3.69 -16.43 0.20
C GLU A 113 -5.05 -17.11 0.00
N GLY A 114 -6.04 -16.41 -0.54
CA GLY A 114 -7.37 -16.94 -0.81
C GLY A 114 -7.40 -17.89 -2.00
N ASP A 115 -8.52 -18.61 -2.13
CA ASP A 115 -8.76 -19.51 -3.25
C ASP A 115 -8.89 -18.72 -4.57
N LEU A 116 -8.52 -19.35 -5.68
CA LEU A 116 -8.55 -18.80 -7.03
C LEU A 116 -9.91 -18.19 -7.40
N ARG A 117 -11.01 -18.76 -6.90
CA ARG A 117 -12.36 -18.21 -7.12
C ARG A 117 -12.55 -16.84 -6.49
N VAL A 118 -12.05 -16.66 -5.27
CA VAL A 118 -12.11 -15.38 -4.54
C VAL A 118 -11.23 -14.35 -5.24
N VAL A 119 -9.99 -14.72 -5.60
CA VAL A 119 -9.07 -13.82 -6.31
C VAL A 119 -9.65 -13.40 -7.67
N ARG A 120 -10.30 -14.32 -8.39
CA ARG A 120 -10.95 -14.04 -9.66
C ARG A 120 -12.13 -13.10 -9.49
N ALA A 121 -13.02 -13.36 -8.54
CA ALA A 121 -14.17 -12.49 -8.25
C ALA A 121 -13.73 -11.07 -7.87
N MET A 122 -12.73 -10.94 -6.99
CA MET A 122 -12.16 -9.64 -6.62
C MET A 122 -11.58 -8.90 -7.84
N ARG A 123 -10.90 -9.61 -8.75
CA ARG A 123 -10.35 -9.01 -9.97
C ARG A 123 -11.45 -8.53 -10.92
N GLU A 124 -12.52 -9.32 -11.07
CA GLU A 124 -13.68 -8.98 -11.90
C GLU A 124 -14.42 -7.75 -11.32
N GLU A 125 -14.65 -7.72 -10.00
CA GLU A 125 -15.30 -6.60 -9.29
C GLU A 125 -14.50 -5.29 -9.42
N LEU A 126 -13.18 -5.36 -9.28
CA LEU A 126 -12.31 -4.18 -9.37
C LEU A 126 -12.08 -3.70 -10.81
N GLY A 127 -12.38 -4.54 -11.81
CA GLY A 127 -12.21 -4.19 -13.23
C GLY A 127 -10.78 -3.74 -13.58
N ALA A 128 -9.77 -4.28 -12.89
CA ALA A 128 -8.37 -3.87 -12.97
C ALA A 128 -7.42 -5.06 -13.24
N SER A 129 -6.22 -4.75 -13.72
CA SER A 129 -5.20 -5.79 -13.94
C SER A 129 -4.65 -6.30 -12.60
N LEU A 130 -4.16 -7.55 -12.58
CA LEU A 130 -3.56 -8.13 -11.38
C LEU A 130 -2.35 -7.32 -10.88
N ASN A 131 -1.58 -6.74 -11.79
CA ASN A 131 -0.45 -5.89 -11.45
C ASN A 131 -0.91 -4.56 -10.84
N ALA A 132 -1.95 -3.94 -11.41
CA ALA A 132 -2.51 -2.70 -10.86
C ALA A 132 -3.09 -2.89 -9.45
N ILE A 133 -3.74 -4.04 -9.20
CA ILE A 133 -4.24 -4.38 -7.86
C ILE A 133 -3.09 -4.58 -6.86
N ARG A 134 -2.01 -5.24 -7.27
CA ARG A 134 -0.81 -5.41 -6.43
C ARG A 134 -0.13 -4.08 -6.14
N ASP A 135 -0.02 -3.23 -7.14
CA ASP A 135 0.56 -1.90 -7.00
C ASP A 135 -0.30 -1.03 -6.09
N ALA A 136 -1.64 -1.12 -6.17
CA ALA A 136 -2.55 -0.41 -5.27
C ALA A 136 -2.40 -0.85 -3.81
N ALA A 137 -2.26 -2.16 -3.57
CA ALA A 137 -2.04 -2.68 -2.22
C ALA A 137 -0.65 -2.33 -1.67
N ALA A 138 0.38 -2.27 -2.52
CA ALA A 138 1.71 -1.79 -2.13
C ALA A 138 1.70 -0.28 -1.86
N PHE A 139 0.92 0.48 -2.62
CA PHE A 139 0.77 1.92 -2.45
C PHE A 139 0.12 2.25 -1.11
N ALA A 140 -1.00 1.59 -0.78
CA ALA A 140 -1.66 1.75 0.51
C ALA A 140 -0.73 1.41 1.69
N GLU A 141 0.06 0.33 1.60
CA GLU A 141 1.07 0.00 2.62
C GLU A 141 2.14 1.11 2.72
N GLY A 142 2.58 1.64 1.59
CA GLY A 142 3.51 2.77 1.54
C GLY A 142 2.97 4.04 2.20
N LEU A 143 1.68 4.34 2.03
CA LEU A 143 1.04 5.46 2.71
C LEU A 143 1.03 5.27 4.24
N LEU A 144 0.73 4.06 4.74
CA LEU A 144 0.78 3.77 6.18
C LEU A 144 2.20 3.87 6.76
N LEU A 145 3.22 3.47 5.99
CA LEU A 145 4.62 3.65 6.39
C LEU A 145 5.01 5.13 6.40
N MET A 146 4.49 5.92 5.47
CA MET A 146 4.68 7.36 5.40
C MET A 146 4.00 8.07 6.57
N ASP A 147 2.77 7.68 6.95
CA ASP A 147 2.11 8.13 8.18
C ASP A 147 2.98 7.86 9.40
N ARG A 148 3.47 6.61 9.51
CA ARG A 148 4.36 6.26 10.62
C ARG A 148 5.68 7.01 10.60
N CYS A 149 6.22 7.31 9.42
CA CYS A 149 7.41 8.13 9.25
C CYS A 149 7.18 9.53 9.82
N ILE A 150 6.11 10.20 9.38
CA ILE A 150 5.70 11.54 9.84
C ILE A 150 5.48 11.57 11.35
N ASP A 151 4.77 10.58 11.90
CA ASP A 151 4.45 10.49 13.33
C ASP A 151 5.70 10.34 14.22
N THR A 152 6.71 9.63 13.72
CA THR A 152 7.92 9.30 14.49
C THR A 152 9.11 10.19 14.19
N MET A 153 9.00 11.07 13.19
CA MET A 153 10.05 12.00 12.82
C MET A 153 10.18 13.11 13.87
N LYS A 154 11.42 13.32 14.34
CA LYS A 154 11.75 14.33 15.35
C LYS A 154 12.17 15.68 14.76
N ASN A 155 12.56 15.71 13.49
CA ASN A 155 12.98 16.94 12.82
C ASN A 155 11.76 17.60 12.19
N ASP A 156 11.29 18.70 12.78
CA ASP A 156 10.07 19.38 12.36
C ASP A 156 10.14 19.97 10.95
N THR A 157 11.31 20.44 10.53
CA THR A 157 11.52 20.99 9.17
C THR A 157 11.34 19.90 8.11
N ILE A 158 12.03 18.77 8.28
CA ILE A 158 11.92 17.64 7.34
C ILE A 158 10.51 17.06 7.41
N LYS A 159 9.92 16.98 8.61
CA LYS A 159 8.55 16.49 8.79
C LYS A 159 7.54 17.31 7.98
N ALA A 160 7.60 18.64 8.06
CA ALA A 160 6.72 19.53 7.32
C ALA A 160 6.87 19.36 5.80
N GLU A 161 8.11 19.19 5.31
CA GLU A 161 8.35 18.94 3.89
C GLU A 161 7.80 17.58 3.43
N VAL A 162 8.03 16.52 4.22
CA VAL A 162 7.50 15.18 3.97
C VAL A 162 5.97 15.19 3.97
N GLU A 163 5.33 15.89 4.92
CA GLU A 163 3.87 16.07 4.97
C GLU A 163 3.34 16.78 3.73
N ALA A 164 4.02 17.83 3.26
CA ALA A 164 3.62 18.55 2.06
C ALA A 164 3.69 17.67 0.80
N ILE A 165 4.74 16.87 0.64
CA ILE A 165 4.88 15.92 -0.46
C ILE A 165 3.85 14.78 -0.34
N ALA A 166 3.68 14.23 0.86
CA ALA A 166 2.73 13.18 1.16
C ALA A 166 1.30 13.58 0.78
N THR A 167 0.90 14.81 1.07
CA THR A 167 -0.43 15.35 0.79
C THR A 167 -0.76 15.32 -0.71
N LEU A 168 0.22 15.57 -1.58
CA LEU A 168 0.05 15.51 -3.03
C LEU A 168 -0.26 14.10 -3.54
N MET A 169 0.19 13.08 -2.81
CA MET A 169 -0.01 11.68 -3.19
C MET A 169 -1.24 11.05 -2.53
N ARG A 170 -1.91 11.74 -1.59
CA ARG A 170 -3.03 11.13 -0.88
C ARG A 170 -4.17 10.81 -1.85
N PRO A 171 -4.76 9.60 -1.76
CA PRO A 171 -6.03 9.37 -2.42
C PRO A 171 -7.07 10.33 -1.81
N PRO A 172 -8.09 10.72 -2.60
CA PRO A 172 -9.18 11.52 -2.06
C PRO A 172 -9.77 10.80 -0.83
N PRO A 173 -10.09 11.54 0.26
CA PRO A 173 -10.71 10.94 1.43
C PRO A 173 -11.95 10.17 0.99
N GLN A 174 -12.15 8.97 1.53
CA GLN A 174 -13.41 8.28 1.32
C GLN A 174 -14.51 9.19 1.88
N THR A 175 -15.34 9.76 1.01
CA THR A 175 -16.62 10.29 1.46
C THR A 175 -17.33 9.12 2.13
N PRO A 176 -17.78 9.22 3.39
CA PRO A 176 -18.61 8.18 3.98
C PRO A 176 -19.73 7.90 2.99
N LEU A 177 -19.98 6.61 2.71
CA LEU A 177 -21.13 6.17 1.94
C LEU A 177 -22.32 6.89 2.56
N ALA A 178 -22.88 7.88 1.87
CA ALA A 178 -24.19 8.39 2.23
C ALA A 178 -25.08 7.15 2.26
N LEU A 179 -25.66 6.85 3.43
CA LEU A 179 -26.71 5.86 3.57
C LEU A 179 -27.76 6.20 2.52
N GLN A 180 -27.76 5.47 1.39
CA GLN A 180 -28.82 5.53 0.38
C GLN A 180 -30.04 4.74 0.84
N ASP A 181 -30.33 4.80 2.14
CA ASP A 181 -31.46 4.14 2.80
C ASP A 181 -32.32 5.21 3.48
N GLU A 182 -32.78 6.23 2.74
CA GLU A 182 -33.85 7.12 3.25
C GLU A 182 -34.52 8.00 2.16
N GLN A 183 -34.95 7.43 1.02
CA GLN A 183 -35.87 8.14 0.09
C GLN A 183 -36.92 7.24 -0.58
N LEU A 184 -37.42 6.22 0.12
CA LEU A 184 -38.62 5.46 -0.32
C LEU A 184 -39.62 5.29 0.84
N SER A 185 -39.97 6.39 1.50
CA SER A 185 -41.10 6.41 2.43
C SER A 185 -41.56 7.83 2.71
N THR A 186 -42.04 8.53 1.68
CA THR A 186 -43.10 9.55 1.78
C THR A 186 -43.45 10.02 0.39
N GLU A 187 -44.41 9.37 -0.25
CA GLU A 187 -45.46 10.08 -0.97
C GLU A 187 -46.78 9.37 -0.65
N PHE A 188 -47.73 10.17 -0.19
CA PHE A 188 -49.11 9.83 0.15
C PHE A 188 -49.93 9.51 -1.10
#